data_AF-A0A8F5GY62-F1
#
_entry.id   AF-A0A8F5GY62-F1
#
_cell.length_a   1.000
_cell.length_b   1.000
_cell.length_c   1.000
_cell.angle_alpha   90.00
_cell.angle_beta   90.00
_cell.angle_gamma   90.00
#
_symmetry.space_group_name_H-M   'P 1'
#
loop_
_entity.id
_entity.type
_entity.pdbx_description
1 polymer ?
#
loop_
_entity_poly.entity_id
_entity_poly.type
_entity_poly.pdbx_seq_one_letter_code
_entity_poly.pdbx_strand_id
1 'polypeptide(L)'
;MTESDVKSGSKKYLSNHKGIFIHVTLEELKRYHSLTPEQKRLIRAIVKTLIHNPQLLDESSYLYRLLASKAISQFVCPLCLMPFSSSVSLKQHIRYAEHTKVCPVCKKEFTSTDSALDHVCKKHNICVS
;
A
#
# COMPACT_ATOMS: atom_id res chain seq x y z
N MET A 1 -28.42 22.44 28.41
CA MET A 1 -26.97 22.26 28.27
C MET A 1 -26.66 20.85 28.76
N THR A 2 -26.59 19.86 27.86
CA THR A 2 -26.28 18.47 28.24
C THR A 2 -24.80 18.24 28.01
N GLU A 3 -24.06 18.13 29.11
CA GLU A 3 -22.66 17.72 29.14
C GLU A 3 -22.50 16.38 28.42
N SER A 4 -21.68 16.36 27.38
CA SER A 4 -21.23 15.14 26.73
C SER A 4 -20.16 14.49 27.61
N ASP A 5 -20.56 13.43 28.32
CA ASP A 5 -19.67 12.51 29.05
C ASP A 5 -18.66 11.84 28.10
N VAL A 6 -17.58 12.53 27.73
CA VAL A 6 -16.47 11.94 26.97
C VAL A 6 -15.60 11.13 27.94
N LYS A 7 -15.97 9.86 28.15
CA LYS A 7 -15.15 8.91 28.92
C LYS A 7 -13.94 8.45 28.12
N SER A 8 -12.94 9.33 28.02
CA SER A 8 -11.66 9.12 27.30
C SER A 8 -10.81 7.95 27.86
N GLY A 9 -11.16 7.38 29.02
CA GLY A 9 -10.39 6.32 29.71
C GLY A 9 -11.09 4.96 29.87
N SER A 10 -12.22 4.70 29.19
CA SER A 10 -12.95 3.44 29.37
C SER A 10 -12.31 2.28 28.60
N LYS A 11 -11.60 1.37 29.27
CA LYS A 11 -10.99 0.15 28.70
C LYS A 11 -12.00 -0.90 28.18
N LYS A 12 -13.27 -0.54 28.01
CA LYS A 12 -14.33 -1.43 27.45
C LYS A 12 -14.05 -1.87 26.00
N TYR A 13 -13.15 -1.21 25.28
CA TYR A 13 -12.74 -1.61 23.92
C TYR A 13 -11.94 -2.93 23.89
N LEU A 14 -11.26 -3.31 24.98
CA LEU A 14 -10.48 -4.55 25.07
C LEU A 14 -11.36 -5.81 25.20
N SER A 15 -12.59 -5.65 25.70
CA SER A 15 -13.51 -6.76 26.01
C SER A 15 -14.75 -6.76 25.11
N ASN A 16 -14.82 -5.88 24.11
CA ASN A 16 -15.99 -5.73 23.25
C ASN A 16 -15.89 -6.72 22.09
N HIS A 17 -16.86 -7.63 21.96
CA HIS A 17 -17.06 -8.46 20.77
C HIS A 17 -17.37 -7.64 19.49
N LYS A 18 -17.36 -6.29 19.57
CA LYS A 18 -17.71 -5.34 18.51
C LYS A 18 -16.58 -4.98 17.54
N GLY A 19 -15.36 -5.48 17.75
CA GLY A 19 -14.25 -5.34 16.79
C GLY A 19 -13.45 -4.03 16.90
N ILE A 20 -12.69 -3.72 15.85
CA ILE A 20 -11.78 -2.56 15.80
C ILE A 20 -12.57 -1.30 15.43
N PHE A 21 -12.48 -0.27 16.27
CA PHE A 21 -13.11 1.02 16.02
C PHE A 21 -12.14 1.97 15.32
N ILE A 22 -12.44 2.33 14.07
CA ILE A 22 -11.68 3.31 13.29
C ILE A 22 -12.49 4.62 13.29
N HIS A 23 -11.92 5.69 13.85
CA HIS A 23 -12.53 7.01 13.80
C HIS A 23 -12.46 7.55 12.37
N VAL A 24 -13.61 7.91 11.80
CA VAL A 24 -13.73 8.40 10.41
C VAL A 24 -14.63 9.64 10.34
N THR A 25 -14.49 10.42 9.29
CA THR A 25 -15.35 11.59 9.03
C THR A 25 -16.79 11.15 8.67
N LEU A 26 -17.75 12.09 8.73
CA LEU A 26 -19.14 11.81 8.34
C LEU A 26 -19.27 11.41 6.85
N GLU A 27 -18.43 11.95 5.98
CA GLU A 27 -18.42 11.60 4.56
C GLU A 27 -17.92 10.18 4.32
N GLU A 28 -16.81 9.82 4.95
CA GLU A 28 -16.24 8.47 4.87
C GLU A 28 -17.20 7.44 5.46
N LEU A 29 -17.89 7.78 6.55
CA LEU A 29 -18.91 6.92 7.14
C LEU A 29 -20.05 6.65 6.17
N LYS A 30 -20.56 7.68 5.50
CA LYS A 30 -21.60 7.53 4.45
C LYS A 30 -21.10 6.65 3.29
N ARG A 31 -19.88 6.90 2.80
CA ARG A 31 -19.26 6.09 1.73
C ARG A 31 -19.06 4.64 2.14
N TYR A 32 -18.62 4.38 3.36
CA TYR A 32 -18.45 3.03 3.88
C TYR A 32 -19.78 2.27 3.91
N HIS A 33 -20.86 2.93 4.32
CA HIS A 33 -22.19 2.31 4.34
C HIS A 33 -22.73 2.01 2.94
N SER A 34 -22.40 2.82 1.93
CA SER A 34 -22.78 2.57 0.53
C SER A 34 -21.99 1.44 -0.16
N LEU A 35 -20.91 0.93 0.45
CA LEU A 35 -20.16 -0.20 -0.11
C LEU A 35 -20.97 -1.49 -0.13
N THR A 36 -20.72 -2.33 -1.13
CA THR A 36 -21.31 -3.66 -1.26
C THR A 36 -20.86 -4.59 -0.12
N PRO A 37 -21.62 -5.66 0.19
CA PRO A 37 -21.22 -6.64 1.18
C PRO A 37 -19.83 -7.25 0.91
N GLU A 38 -19.50 -7.45 -0.36
CA GLU A 38 -18.23 -8.01 -0.80
C GLU A 38 -17.06 -7.03 -0.58
N GLN A 39 -17.24 -5.74 -0.91
CA GLN A 39 -16.25 -4.71 -0.62
C GLN A 39 -15.96 -4.61 0.89
N LYS A 40 -17.01 -4.66 1.73
CA LYS A 40 -16.85 -4.68 3.19
C LYS A 40 -16.15 -5.95 3.69
N ARG A 41 -16.38 -7.10 3.03
CA ARG A 41 -15.68 -8.36 3.31
C ARG A 41 -14.19 -8.24 2.99
N LEU A 42 -13.84 -7.67 1.84
CA LEU A 42 -12.45 -7.44 1.43
C LEU A 42 -11.71 -6.50 2.38
N ILE A 43 -12.32 -5.38 2.77
CA ILE A 43 -11.73 -4.46 3.76
C ILE A 43 -11.43 -5.20 5.07
N ARG A 44 -12.38 -5.98 5.59
CA ARG A 44 -12.17 -6.79 6.80
C ARG A 44 -11.07 -7.83 6.64
N ALA A 45 -10.99 -8.47 5.47
CA ALA A 45 -9.95 -9.45 5.18
C ALA A 45 -8.56 -8.81 5.18
N ILE A 46 -8.40 -7.66 4.49
CA ILE A 46 -7.15 -6.90 4.46
C ILE A 46 -6.75 -6.49 5.88
N VAL A 47 -7.67 -5.90 6.65
CA VAL A 47 -7.40 -5.49 8.04
C VAL A 47 -6.94 -6.68 8.89
N LYS A 48 -7.60 -7.84 8.79
CA LYS A 48 -7.18 -9.06 9.48
C LYS A 48 -5.78 -9.52 9.07
N THR A 49 -5.48 -9.52 7.77
CA THR A 49 -4.16 -9.91 7.25
C THR A 49 -3.07 -8.98 7.80
N LEU A 50 -3.31 -7.67 7.83
CA LEU A 50 -2.37 -6.68 8.35
C LEU A 50 -2.16 -6.81 9.87
N ILE A 51 -3.19 -7.20 10.63
CA ILE A 51 -3.05 -7.47 12.07
C ILE A 51 -2.16 -8.69 12.31
N HIS A 52 -2.34 -9.75 11.53
CA HIS A 52 -1.52 -10.97 11.67
C HIS A 52 -0.11 -10.81 11.11
N ASN A 53 0.09 -9.91 10.14
CA ASN A 53 1.37 -9.66 9.48
C ASN A 53 1.69 -8.16 9.44
N PRO A 54 2.09 -7.56 10.59
CA PRO A 54 2.34 -6.13 10.68
C PRO A 54 3.46 -5.64 9.75
N GLN A 55 4.41 -6.50 9.38
CA GLN A 55 5.49 -6.19 8.44
C GLN A 55 4.99 -5.73 7.06
N LEU A 56 3.75 -6.11 6.69
CA LEU A 56 3.13 -5.65 5.44
C LEU A 56 2.77 -4.16 5.46
N LEU A 57 2.68 -3.55 6.65
CA LEU A 57 2.46 -2.11 6.78
C LEU A 57 3.67 -1.31 6.31
N ASP A 58 4.89 -1.83 6.50
CA ASP A 58 6.12 -1.19 6.02
C ASP A 58 6.15 -1.12 4.48
N GLU A 59 5.59 -2.15 3.84
CA GLU A 59 5.50 -2.27 2.38
C GLU A 59 4.25 -1.57 1.79
N SER A 60 3.25 -1.24 2.61
CA SER A 60 1.94 -0.75 2.17
C SER A 60 2.00 0.58 1.40
N SER A 61 2.93 1.47 1.78
CA SER A 61 3.15 2.75 1.10
C SER A 61 3.60 2.54 -0.35
N TYR A 62 4.49 1.56 -0.57
CA TYR A 62 4.95 1.22 -1.90
C TYR A 62 3.81 0.64 -2.75
N LEU A 63 3.02 -0.29 -2.20
CA LEU A 63 1.90 -0.90 -2.91
C LEU A 63 0.86 0.14 -3.34
N TYR A 64 0.50 1.08 -2.46
CA TYR A 64 -0.47 2.12 -2.81
C TYR A 64 0.05 3.03 -3.93
N ARG A 65 1.32 3.45 -3.85
CA ARG A 65 1.96 4.26 -4.91
C ARG A 65 2.06 3.49 -6.24
N LEU A 66 2.39 2.21 -6.19
CA LEU A 66 2.46 1.37 -7.39
C LEU A 66 1.09 1.26 -8.06
N LEU A 67 0.02 1.03 -7.29
CA LEU A 67 -1.34 0.98 -7.81
C LEU A 67 -1.76 2.31 -8.43
N ALA A 68 -1.44 3.43 -7.79
CA ALA A 68 -1.72 4.76 -8.33
C ALA A 68 -0.98 5.00 -9.67
N SER A 69 0.32 4.68 -9.74
CA SER A 69 1.08 4.81 -10.98
C SER A 69 0.59 3.86 -12.08
N LYS A 70 0.17 2.63 -11.71
CA LYS A 70 -0.40 1.65 -12.66
C LYS A 70 -1.76 2.07 -13.20
N ALA A 71 -2.52 2.87 -12.46
CA ALA A 71 -3.75 3.48 -12.97
C ALA A 71 -3.48 4.56 -14.03
N ILE A 72 -2.29 5.20 -14.00
CA ILE A 72 -1.88 6.22 -14.97
C ILE A 72 -1.29 5.57 -16.22
N SER A 73 -0.39 4.59 -16.07
CA SER A 73 0.21 3.87 -17.19
C SER A 73 0.51 2.41 -16.86
N GLN A 74 0.45 1.55 -17.87
CA GLN A 74 0.88 0.17 -17.78
C GLN A 74 2.41 0.03 -17.59
N PHE A 75 3.18 1.00 -18.10
CA PHE A 75 4.64 0.99 -18.07
C PHE A 75 5.12 1.83 -16.88
N VAL A 76 5.50 1.17 -15.80
CA VAL A 76 5.92 1.81 -14.54
C VAL A 76 7.26 1.25 -14.11
N CYS A 77 8.20 2.12 -13.72
CA CYS A 77 9.46 1.68 -13.16
C CYS A 77 9.25 1.05 -11.76
N PRO A 78 9.67 -0.20 -11.50
CA PRO A 78 9.49 -0.84 -10.19
C PRO A 78 10.25 -0.15 -9.06
N LEU A 79 11.30 0.60 -9.40
CA LEU A 79 12.21 1.19 -8.43
C LEU A 79 11.78 2.59 -7.98
N CYS A 80 11.50 3.51 -8.91
CA CYS A 80 11.03 4.85 -8.60
C CYS A 80 9.50 5.05 -8.68
N LEU A 81 8.77 4.08 -9.24
CA LEU A 81 7.32 4.12 -9.46
C LEU A 81 6.84 5.19 -10.45
N MET A 82 7.73 5.72 -11.29
CA MET A 82 7.35 6.67 -12.32
C MET A 82 6.62 5.98 -13.49
N PRO A 83 5.47 6.51 -13.94
CA PRO A 83 4.77 6.02 -15.12
C PRO A 83 5.38 6.58 -16.42
N PHE A 84 5.32 5.78 -17.49
CA PHE A 84 5.89 6.08 -18.80
C PHE A 84 4.86 5.83 -19.91
N SER A 85 4.94 6.55 -21.02
CA SER A 85 3.97 6.40 -22.12
C SER A 85 4.14 5.10 -22.92
N SER A 86 5.33 4.48 -22.89
CA SER A 86 5.64 3.27 -23.64
C SER A 86 6.68 2.39 -22.95
N SER A 87 6.73 1.10 -23.32
CA SER A 87 7.76 0.17 -22.86
C SER A 87 9.17 0.63 -23.27
N VAL A 88 9.32 1.22 -24.45
CA VAL A 88 10.61 1.75 -24.94
C VAL A 88 11.11 2.88 -24.03
N SER A 89 10.24 3.83 -23.69
CA SER A 89 10.61 4.94 -22.79
C SER A 89 10.95 4.45 -21.37
N LEU A 90 10.25 3.43 -20.87
CA LEU A 90 10.57 2.80 -19.60
C LEU A 90 11.95 2.13 -19.61
N LYS A 91 12.25 1.34 -20.66
CA LYS A 91 13.55 0.69 -20.81
C LYS A 91 14.69 1.69 -20.91
N GLN A 92 14.48 2.78 -21.64
CA GLN A 92 15.46 3.86 -21.74
C GLN A 92 15.69 4.52 -20.38
N HIS A 93 14.62 4.78 -19.61
CA HIS A 93 14.73 5.30 -18.26
C HIS A 93 15.54 4.36 -17.35
N ILE A 94 15.23 3.07 -17.35
CA ILE A 94 15.96 2.07 -16.55
C ILE A 94 17.45 2.05 -16.92
N ARG A 95 17.76 2.14 -18.21
CA ARG A 95 19.15 2.04 -18.71
C ARG A 95 20.00 3.28 -18.40
N TYR A 96 19.41 4.48 -18.44
CA TYR A 96 20.19 5.72 -18.46
C TYR A 96 19.89 6.68 -17.30
N ALA A 97 18.75 6.57 -16.63
CA ALA A 97 18.31 7.53 -15.61
C ALA A 97 18.04 6.90 -14.24
N GLU A 98 17.72 5.61 -14.19
CA GLU A 98 17.49 4.91 -12.93
C GLU A 98 18.82 4.47 -12.31
N HIS A 99 19.15 5.08 -11.18
CA HIS A 99 20.40 4.85 -10.46
C HIS A 99 20.17 4.33 -9.05
N THR A 100 18.93 4.11 -8.63
CA THR A 100 18.68 3.52 -7.32
C THR A 100 19.16 2.08 -7.28
N LYS A 101 19.96 1.80 -6.25
CA LYS A 101 20.46 0.47 -5.92
C LYS A 101 19.74 -0.14 -4.74
N VAL A 102 18.71 0.54 -4.24
CA VAL A 102 17.96 0.15 -3.04
C VAL A 102 16.60 -0.35 -3.48
N CYS A 103 16.23 -1.53 -2.98
CA CYS A 103 14.88 -2.05 -3.17
C CYS A 103 13.87 -1.14 -2.46
N PRO A 104 12.86 -0.60 -3.16
CA PRO A 104 11.89 0.31 -2.54
C PRO A 104 10.93 -0.40 -1.57
N VAL A 105 10.83 -1.73 -1.66
CA VAL A 105 9.98 -2.60 -0.82
C VAL A 105 10.69 -2.94 0.49
N CYS A 106 11.76 -3.75 0.43
CA CYS A 106 12.46 -4.23 1.64
C CYS A 106 13.68 -3.40 2.07
N LYS A 107 13.99 -2.30 1.36
CA LYS A 107 15.13 -1.40 1.62
C LYS A 107 16.52 -2.04 1.54
N LYS A 108 16.62 -3.25 0.99
CA LYS A 108 17.91 -3.91 0.74
C LYS A 108 18.70 -3.17 -0.35
N GLU A 109 19.99 -2.95 -0.10
CA GLU A 109 20.92 -2.32 -1.04
C GLU A 109 21.68 -3.36 -1.89
N PHE A 110 22.00 -2.98 -3.12
CA PHE A 110 22.64 -3.80 -4.13
C PHE A 110 23.83 -3.09 -4.78
N THR A 111 24.67 -3.83 -5.50
CA THR A 111 25.84 -3.28 -6.20
C THR A 111 25.47 -2.50 -7.47
N SER A 112 24.39 -2.92 -8.14
CA SER A 112 23.88 -2.33 -9.39
C SER A 112 22.35 -2.22 -9.42
N THR A 113 21.84 -1.30 -10.25
CA THR A 113 20.40 -1.15 -10.53
C THR A 113 19.80 -2.44 -11.08
N ASP A 114 20.51 -3.14 -11.97
CA ASP A 114 20.05 -4.42 -12.53
C ASP A 114 19.88 -5.50 -11.45
N SER A 115 20.79 -5.55 -10.47
CA SER A 115 20.67 -6.48 -9.34
C SER A 115 19.47 -6.14 -8.46
N ALA A 116 19.18 -4.86 -8.27
CA ALA A 116 17.99 -4.40 -7.55
C ALA A 116 16.70 -4.75 -8.31
N LEU A 117 16.67 -4.59 -9.64
CA LEU A 117 15.54 -4.98 -10.50
C LEU A 117 15.29 -6.48 -10.47
N ASP A 118 16.33 -7.29 -10.62
CA ASP A 118 16.24 -8.75 -10.55
C ASP A 118 15.70 -9.20 -9.19
N HIS A 119 16.19 -8.57 -8.10
CA HIS A 119 15.67 -8.81 -6.76
C HIS A 119 14.18 -8.45 -6.64
N VAL A 120 13.75 -7.28 -7.10
CA VAL A 120 12.34 -6.86 -7.04
C VAL A 120 11.45 -7.81 -7.84
N CYS A 121 11.91 -8.28 -8.99
CA CYS A 121 11.17 -9.26 -9.79
C CYS A 121 11.10 -10.64 -9.10
N LYS A 122 12.22 -11.17 -8.58
CA LYS A 122 12.28 -12.53 -8.00
C LYS A 122 11.74 -12.65 -6.58
N LYS A 123 11.90 -11.61 -5.75
CA LYS A 123 11.53 -11.65 -4.32
C LYS A 123 10.20 -10.97 -4.04
N HIS A 124 9.82 -9.98 -4.85
CA HIS A 124 8.58 -9.22 -4.68
C HIS A 124 7.59 -9.40 -5.84
N ASN A 125 7.92 -10.21 -6.85
CA ASN A 125 7.06 -10.53 -8.01
C ASN A 125 6.58 -9.28 -8.78
N ILE A 126 7.40 -8.23 -8.81
CA ILE A 126 7.12 -7.00 -9.57
C ILE A 126 8.16 -6.90 -10.69
N CYS A 127 7.77 -7.37 -11.87
CA CYS A 127 8.67 -7.47 -13.02
C CYS A 127 8.27 -6.46 -14.11
N VAL A 128 9.27 -6.01 -14.86
CA VAL A 128 9.08 -5.21 -16.08
C VAL A 128 9.77 -5.91 -17.24
N SER A 129 9.13 -5.87 -18.41
CA SER A 129 9.61 -6.50 -19.65
C SER A 129 10.26 -5.52 -20.60
#